data_AF-A0A7K1SJD5-F1
#
_entry.id   AF-A0A7K1SJD5-F1
#
_cell.length_a   1.000
_cell.length_b   1.000
_cell.length_c   1.000
_cell.angle_alpha   90.00
_cell.angle_beta   90.00
_cell.angle_gamma   90.00
#
_symmetry.space_group_name_H-M   'P 1'
#
loop_
_entity.id
_entity.type
_entity.pdbx_description
1 polymer ?
#
loop_
_entity_poly.entity_id
_entity_poly.type
_entity_poly.pdbx_seq_one_letter_code
_entity_poly.pdbx_strand_id
1 'polypeptide(L)'
;MSTFFFNYLFWIAYGVSNLAAVLLMIACYKRPVVARLGFAVLFGWASWFNVSTVLETPWVYTDFADYALLGYRWFILGPFQKLVAPVVLAIALGQLMIAASMPLMGRFFKLGCLGGLLFSAAILPLGLGSAFPAMVFIAVGFYRLYQHPADRLLWKRSSGRSTRQLNLTLHN
;
A
#
# COMPACT_ATOMS: atom_id res chain seq x y z
N MET A 1 28.82 -12.83 -3.52
CA MET A 1 28.49 -11.49 -2.98
C MET A 1 28.56 -11.57 -1.45
N SER A 2 29.32 -10.69 -0.80
CA SER A 2 29.61 -10.79 0.64
C SER A 2 28.38 -10.48 1.51
N THR A 3 28.28 -11.14 2.67
CA THR A 3 27.27 -10.89 3.72
C THR A 3 27.15 -9.42 4.12
N PHE A 4 28.27 -8.70 4.03
CA PHE A 4 28.34 -7.24 4.20
C PHE A 4 27.37 -6.49 3.27
N PHE A 5 27.41 -6.74 1.96
CA PHE A 5 26.60 -6.04 0.97
C PHE A 5 25.08 -6.21 1.21
N PHE A 6 24.65 -7.43 1.54
CA PHE A 6 23.24 -7.71 1.84
C PHE A 6 22.74 -6.96 3.08
N ASN A 7 23.60 -6.77 4.09
CA ASN A 7 23.24 -6.03 5.29
C ASN A 7 22.98 -4.55 5.00
N TYR A 8 23.81 -3.90 4.18
CA TYR A 8 23.57 -2.50 3.76
C TYR A 8 22.30 -2.37 2.93
N LEU A 9 22.08 -3.28 1.99
CA LEU A 9 20.89 -3.24 1.14
C LEU A 9 19.61 -3.33 1.99
N PHE A 10 19.60 -4.19 3.00
CA PHE A 10 18.49 -4.31 3.95
C PHE A 10 18.22 -2.98 4.67
N TRP A 11 19.23 -2.36 5.29
CA TRP A 11 19.05 -1.12 6.05
C TRP A 11 18.70 0.07 5.16
N ILE A 12 19.25 0.14 3.94
CA ILE A 12 18.88 1.15 2.95
C ILE A 12 17.42 0.99 2.56
N ALA A 13 16.98 -0.22 2.20
CA ALA A 13 15.59 -0.49 1.84
C ALA A 13 14.65 -0.15 3.01
N TYR A 14 14.98 -0.59 4.22
CA TYR A 14 14.23 -0.29 5.44
C TYR A 14 14.10 1.22 5.70
N GLY A 15 15.20 1.96 5.59
CA GLY A 15 15.21 3.41 5.77
C GLY A 15 14.39 4.14 4.71
N VAL A 16 14.52 3.74 3.44
CA VAL A 16 13.75 4.28 2.32
C VAL A 16 12.26 4.01 2.49
N SER A 17 11.87 2.80 2.90
CA SER A 17 10.46 2.44 3.14
C SER A 17 9.83 3.30 4.24
N ASN A 18 10.55 3.52 5.35
CA ASN A 18 10.06 4.38 6.44
C ASN A 18 9.94 5.84 6.01
N LEU A 19 10.94 6.37 5.31
CA LEU A 19 10.89 7.73 4.77
C LEU A 19 9.73 7.90 3.78
N ALA A 20 9.56 6.97 2.84
CA ALA A 20 8.47 6.98 1.87
C ALA A 20 7.09 6.93 2.56
N ALA A 21 6.94 6.13 3.61
CA ALA A 21 5.71 6.04 4.38
C ALA A 21 5.36 7.35 5.10
N VAL A 22 6.35 8.03 5.70
CA VAL A 22 6.16 9.36 6.30
C VAL A 22 5.77 10.39 5.24
N LEU A 23 6.45 10.40 4.09
CA LEU A 23 6.13 11.32 2.99
C LEU A 23 4.72 11.10 2.44
N LEU A 24 4.29 9.84 2.26
CA LEU A 24 2.94 9.50 1.86
C LEU A 24 1.91 9.95 2.91
N MET A 25 2.19 9.71 4.20
CA MET A 25 1.34 10.18 5.28
C MET A 25 1.20 11.71 5.25
N ILE A 26 2.30 12.46 5.14
CA ILE A 26 2.27 13.93 5.03
C ILE A 26 1.47 14.38 3.79
N ALA A 27 1.63 13.68 2.66
CA ALA A 27 0.87 13.96 1.45
C ALA A 27 -0.64 13.76 1.67
N CYS A 28 -1.08 12.85 2.53
CA CYS A 28 -2.51 12.68 2.85
C CYS A 28 -3.13 13.94 3.45
N TYR A 29 -2.35 14.73 4.21
CA TYR A 29 -2.80 15.99 4.79
C TYR A 29 -2.71 17.14 3.79
N LYS A 30 -1.59 17.25 3.07
CA LYS A 30 -1.28 18.45 2.25
C LYS A 30 -1.76 18.34 0.81
N ARG A 31 -1.70 17.13 0.22
CA ARG A 31 -1.95 16.87 -1.20
C ARG A 31 -2.65 15.52 -1.38
N PRO A 32 -3.90 15.38 -0.92
CA PRO A 32 -4.57 14.07 -0.86
C PRO A 32 -4.74 13.40 -2.22
N VAL A 33 -4.83 14.16 -3.33
CA VAL A 33 -4.85 13.58 -4.69
C VAL A 33 -3.52 12.90 -5.03
N VAL A 34 -2.40 13.51 -4.64
CA VAL A 34 -1.06 12.92 -4.85
C VAL A 34 -0.89 11.69 -3.97
N ALA A 35 -1.36 11.75 -2.72
CA ALA A 35 -1.33 10.60 -1.81
C ALA A 35 -2.14 9.41 -2.35
N ARG A 36 -3.33 9.66 -2.91
CA ARG A 36 -4.16 8.63 -3.55
C ARG A 36 -3.44 7.95 -4.70
N LEU A 37 -2.81 8.73 -5.58
CA LEU A 37 -1.98 8.17 -6.66
C LEU A 37 -0.80 7.37 -6.09
N GLY A 38 -0.14 7.90 -5.06
CA GLY A 38 0.96 7.22 -4.38
C GLY A 38 0.55 5.87 -3.81
N PHE A 39 -0.60 5.79 -3.13
CA PHE A 39 -1.14 4.52 -2.64
C PHE A 39 -1.57 3.59 -3.78
N ALA A 40 -2.14 4.13 -4.87
CA ALA A 40 -2.49 3.32 -6.04
C ALA A 40 -1.25 2.62 -6.62
N VAL A 41 -0.16 3.37 -6.79
CA VAL A 41 1.11 2.85 -7.31
C VAL A 41 1.73 1.87 -6.31
N LEU A 42 1.81 2.23 -5.03
CA LEU A 42 2.41 1.39 -3.99
C LEU A 42 1.70 0.03 -3.88
N PHE A 43 0.37 0.04 -3.77
CA PHE A 43 -0.41 -1.19 -3.61
C PHE A 43 -0.53 -1.98 -4.91
N GLY A 44 -0.57 -1.32 -6.07
CA GLY A 44 -0.53 -1.98 -7.37
C GLY A 44 0.80 -2.70 -7.58
N TRP A 45 1.92 -2.03 -7.28
CA TRP A 45 3.25 -2.64 -7.32
C TRP A 45 3.39 -3.77 -6.29
N ALA A 46 2.92 -3.58 -5.07
CA ALA A 46 2.95 -4.62 -4.03
C ALA A 46 2.13 -5.85 -4.42
N SER A 47 0.96 -5.66 -5.04
CA SER A 47 0.14 -6.76 -5.57
C SER A 47 0.89 -7.53 -6.65
N TRP A 48 1.47 -6.83 -7.64
CA TRP A 48 2.24 -7.46 -8.70
C TRP A 48 3.42 -8.24 -8.13
N PHE A 49 4.22 -7.59 -7.28
CA PHE A 49 5.38 -8.22 -6.63
C PHE A 49 4.95 -9.46 -5.85
N ASN A 50 3.87 -9.39 -5.08
CA ASN A 50 3.41 -10.53 -4.29
C ASN A 50 2.93 -11.71 -5.14
N VAL A 51 2.25 -11.46 -6.25
CA VAL A 51 1.86 -12.52 -7.20
C VAL A 51 3.09 -13.17 -7.82
N SER A 52 4.00 -12.37 -8.37
CA SER A 52 5.22 -12.89 -9.01
C SER A 52 6.08 -13.68 -8.04
N THR A 53 6.39 -13.10 -6.87
CA THR A 53 7.25 -13.73 -5.86
C THR A 53 6.64 -15.01 -5.33
N VAL A 54 5.33 -15.07 -5.06
CA VAL A 54 4.76 -16.31 -4.50
C VAL A 54 4.66 -17.44 -5.51
N LEU A 55 4.52 -17.14 -6.80
CA LEU A 55 4.49 -18.15 -7.85
C LEU A 55 5.89 -18.66 -8.21
N GLU A 56 6.91 -17.81 -8.11
CA GLU A 56 8.29 -18.15 -8.47
C GLU A 56 9.12 -18.66 -7.29
N THR A 57 8.99 -18.01 -6.12
CA THR A 57 9.87 -18.18 -4.95
C THR A 57 9.11 -18.09 -3.61
N PRO A 58 8.10 -18.96 -3.35
CA PRO A 58 7.21 -18.83 -2.19
C PRO A 58 7.90 -18.95 -0.83
N TRP A 59 9.05 -19.63 -0.73
CA TRP A 59 9.78 -19.79 0.52
C TRP A 59 10.30 -18.45 1.11
N VAL A 60 10.47 -17.41 0.28
CA VAL A 60 10.87 -16.08 0.73
C VAL A 60 9.90 -15.52 1.79
N TYR A 61 8.62 -15.91 1.73
CA TYR A 61 7.64 -15.47 2.73
C TYR A 61 7.82 -16.12 4.10
N THR A 62 8.42 -17.31 4.17
CA THR A 62 8.75 -17.93 5.47
C THR A 62 10.00 -17.33 6.11
N ASP A 63 10.88 -16.72 5.33
CA ASP A 63 12.07 -16.01 5.84
C ASP A 63 11.69 -14.78 6.69
N PHE A 64 10.47 -14.24 6.52
CA PHE A 64 9.95 -13.19 7.39
C PHE A 64 9.82 -13.63 8.87
N ALA A 65 9.86 -14.93 9.16
CA ALA A 65 9.88 -15.47 10.52
C ALA A 65 11.02 -14.91 11.39
N ASP A 66 12.16 -14.57 10.77
CA ASP A 66 13.33 -14.06 11.48
C ASP A 66 13.19 -12.59 11.89
N TYR A 67 12.26 -11.86 11.25
CA TYR A 67 12.00 -10.44 11.49
C TYR A 67 10.73 -10.17 12.29
N ALA A 68 9.91 -11.20 12.48
CA ALA A 68 8.60 -11.11 13.10
C ALA A 68 8.67 -10.83 14.60
N LEU A 69 7.66 -10.12 15.11
CA LEU A 69 7.50 -9.88 16.55
C LEU A 69 7.13 -11.19 17.27
N LEU A 70 7.43 -11.23 18.58
CA LEU A 70 7.31 -12.44 19.41
C LEU A 70 5.91 -13.07 19.27
N GLY A 71 5.86 -14.36 18.94
CA GLY A 71 4.62 -15.11 18.74
C GLY A 71 4.21 -15.26 17.27
N TYR A 72 4.41 -14.24 16.43
CA TYR A 72 3.99 -14.29 15.02
C TYR A 72 4.88 -15.22 14.18
N ARG A 73 6.12 -15.45 14.62
CA ARG A 73 7.01 -16.49 14.07
C ARG A 73 6.35 -17.87 14.02
N TRP A 74 5.60 -18.26 15.05
CA TRP A 74 4.93 -19.58 15.08
C TRP A 74 3.80 -19.69 14.06
N PHE A 75 3.11 -18.58 13.77
CA PHE A 75 2.13 -18.53 12.69
C PHE A 75 2.81 -18.73 11.33
N ILE A 76 3.92 -18.02 11.09
CA ILE A 76 4.67 -18.09 9.82
C ILE A 76 5.19 -19.50 9.58
N LEU A 77 5.90 -20.09 10.56
CA LEU A 77 6.51 -21.42 10.45
C LEU A 77 5.53 -22.58 10.68
N GLY A 78 4.26 -22.29 10.95
CA GLY A 78 3.23 -23.30 11.23
C GLY A 78 2.14 -23.31 10.16
N PRO A 79 0.95 -22.75 10.45
CA PRO A 79 -0.19 -22.77 9.53
C PRO A 79 0.09 -22.03 8.22
N PHE A 80 0.80 -20.90 8.24
CA PHE A 80 1.06 -20.11 7.04
C PHE A 80 1.99 -20.82 6.06
N GLN A 81 3.06 -21.46 6.52
CA GLN A 81 4.00 -22.20 5.68
C GLN A 81 3.31 -23.26 4.78
N LYS A 82 2.22 -23.86 5.24
CA LYS A 82 1.45 -24.87 4.46
C LYS A 82 0.55 -24.24 3.40
N LEU A 83 0.29 -22.94 3.50
CA LEU A 83 -0.72 -22.22 2.72
C LEU A 83 -0.16 -20.90 2.15
N VAL A 84 1.16 -20.77 1.99
CA VAL A 84 1.81 -19.53 1.56
C VAL A 84 1.19 -18.99 0.28
N ALA A 85 1.12 -19.82 -0.77
CA ALA A 85 0.57 -19.43 -2.06
C ALA A 85 -0.88 -18.90 -1.98
N PRO A 86 -1.88 -19.66 -1.50
CA PRO A 86 -3.25 -19.16 -1.45
C PRO A 86 -3.41 -17.93 -0.54
N VAL A 87 -2.69 -17.86 0.58
CA VAL A 87 -2.78 -16.71 1.49
C VAL A 87 -2.19 -15.45 0.86
N VAL A 88 -0.99 -15.53 0.28
CA VAL A 88 -0.34 -14.37 -0.35
C VAL A 88 -1.08 -13.93 -1.61
N LEU A 89 -1.64 -14.85 -2.40
CA LEU A 89 -2.49 -14.48 -3.54
C LEU A 89 -3.77 -13.75 -3.10
N ALA A 90 -4.39 -14.17 -1.98
CA ALA A 90 -5.52 -13.45 -1.40
C ALA A 90 -5.11 -12.05 -0.91
N ILE A 91 -3.93 -11.92 -0.29
CA ILE A 91 -3.35 -10.62 0.09
C ILE A 91 -3.14 -9.74 -1.14
N ALA A 92 -2.55 -10.29 -2.21
CA ALA A 92 -2.28 -9.56 -3.44
C ALA A 92 -3.58 -9.07 -4.10
N LEU A 93 -4.62 -9.91 -4.12
CA LEU A 93 -5.95 -9.49 -4.59
C LEU A 93 -6.50 -8.32 -3.75
N GLY A 94 -6.38 -8.39 -2.42
CA GLY A 94 -6.76 -7.29 -1.53
C GLY A 94 -5.98 -6.01 -1.84
N GLN A 95 -4.67 -6.11 -2.07
CA GLN A 95 -3.82 -4.99 -2.47
C GLN A 95 -4.24 -4.39 -3.81
N LEU A 96 -4.58 -5.23 -4.80
CA LEU A 96 -5.10 -4.78 -6.09
C LEU A 96 -6.43 -4.02 -5.93
N MET A 97 -7.33 -4.51 -5.08
CA MET A 97 -8.61 -3.82 -4.79
C MET A 97 -8.38 -2.46 -4.12
N ILE A 98 -7.43 -2.37 -3.18
CA ILE A 98 -7.02 -1.09 -2.57
C ILE A 98 -6.50 -0.16 -3.67
N ALA A 99 -5.59 -0.61 -4.53
CA ALA A 99 -5.03 0.20 -5.60
C ALA A 99 -6.11 0.70 -6.58
N ALA A 100 -6.99 -0.19 -7.04
CA ALA A 100 -8.07 0.12 -7.97
C ALA A 100 -9.11 1.10 -7.39
N SER A 101 -9.30 1.10 -6.08
CA SER A 101 -10.22 2.02 -5.40
C SER A 101 -9.68 3.45 -5.23
N MET A 102 -8.35 3.63 -5.22
CA MET A 102 -7.72 4.93 -5.01
C MET A 102 -8.06 5.99 -6.07
N PRO A 103 -8.26 5.70 -7.37
CA PRO A 103 -8.75 6.68 -8.34
C PRO A 103 -10.28 6.93 -8.28
N LEU A 104 -11.05 6.05 -7.64
CA LEU A 104 -12.53 6.13 -7.59
C LEU A 104 -13.03 7.17 -6.58
N MET A 105 -14.32 7.50 -6.59
CA MET A 105 -14.92 8.44 -5.64
C MET A 105 -15.91 7.75 -4.69
N GLY A 106 -16.27 8.43 -3.60
CA GLY A 106 -17.39 8.04 -2.74
C GLY A 106 -17.15 6.72 -2.00
N ARG A 107 -18.11 5.78 -2.11
CA ARG A 107 -18.10 4.54 -1.32
C ARG A 107 -16.92 3.63 -1.65
N PHE A 108 -16.60 3.46 -2.93
CA PHE A 108 -15.48 2.61 -3.35
C PHE A 108 -14.15 3.13 -2.82
N PHE A 109 -13.92 4.44 -2.87
CA PHE A 109 -12.73 5.06 -2.27
C PHE A 109 -12.63 4.79 -0.77
N LYS A 110 -13.73 4.97 -0.03
CA LYS A 110 -13.76 4.71 1.41
C LYS A 110 -13.50 3.24 1.76
N LEU A 111 -14.07 2.30 1.00
CA LEU A 111 -13.79 0.87 1.15
C LEU A 111 -12.31 0.57 0.90
N GLY A 112 -11.72 1.21 -0.10
CA GLY A 112 -10.29 1.22 -0.35
C GLY A 112 -9.45 1.64 0.85
N CYS A 113 -9.79 2.79 1.45
CA CYS A 113 -9.09 3.27 2.62
C CYS A 113 -9.25 2.33 3.83
N LEU A 114 -10.43 1.76 4.04
CA LEU A 114 -10.63 0.77 5.10
C LEU A 114 -9.81 -0.50 4.85
N GLY A 115 -9.78 -0.99 3.60
CA GLY A 115 -8.94 -2.12 3.21
C GLY A 115 -7.46 -1.84 3.44
N GLY A 116 -6.97 -0.66 3.05
CA GLY A 116 -5.59 -0.21 3.28
C GLY A 116 -5.24 -0.14 4.77
N LEU A 117 -6.15 0.40 5.59
CA LEU A 117 -6.00 0.45 7.04
C LEU A 117 -5.90 -0.97 7.65
N LEU A 118 -6.82 -1.86 7.29
CA LEU A 118 -6.86 -3.24 7.78
C LEU A 118 -5.63 -4.02 7.34
N PHE A 119 -5.22 -3.89 6.07
CA PHE A 119 -4.01 -4.52 5.54
C PHE A 119 -2.79 -4.07 6.33
N SER A 120 -2.57 -2.76 6.49
CA SER A 120 -1.42 -2.23 7.21
C SER A 120 -1.39 -2.69 8.67
N ALA A 121 -2.55 -2.75 9.33
CA ALA A 121 -2.64 -3.26 10.71
C ALA A 121 -2.35 -4.77 10.79
N ALA A 122 -2.86 -5.57 9.86
CA ALA A 122 -2.72 -7.02 9.84
C ALA A 122 -1.27 -7.48 9.70
N ILE A 123 -0.43 -6.70 9.01
CA ILE A 123 0.98 -7.06 8.78
C ILE A 123 1.95 -6.46 9.80
N LEU A 124 1.49 -5.63 10.75
CA LEU A 124 2.32 -5.10 11.84
C LEU A 124 3.11 -6.19 12.61
N PRO A 125 2.53 -7.38 12.89
CA PRO A 125 3.26 -8.44 13.59
C PRO A 125 4.51 -8.97 12.87
N LEU A 126 4.69 -8.66 11.57
CA LEU A 126 5.93 -8.96 10.84
C LEU A 126 7.14 -8.13 11.31
N GLY A 127 6.95 -7.14 12.17
CA GLY A 127 8.04 -6.36 12.74
C GLY A 127 8.91 -5.71 11.66
N LEU A 128 10.22 -5.94 11.72
CA LEU A 128 11.17 -5.41 10.72
C LEU A 128 10.85 -5.89 9.30
N GLY A 129 10.23 -7.07 9.15
CA GLY A 129 9.82 -7.63 7.87
C GLY A 129 8.71 -6.84 7.16
N SER A 130 7.96 -6.03 7.90
CA SER A 130 7.01 -5.05 7.34
C SER A 130 7.58 -3.64 7.24
N ALA A 131 8.88 -3.46 7.46
CA ALA A 131 9.54 -2.18 7.64
C ALA A 131 8.90 -1.32 8.76
N PHE A 132 8.40 -1.94 9.83
CA PHE A 132 7.88 -1.22 11.01
C PHE A 132 8.85 -0.09 11.41
N PRO A 133 8.38 1.16 11.69
CA PRO A 133 6.99 1.61 11.83
C PRO A 133 6.30 2.09 10.53
N ALA A 134 6.86 1.88 9.34
CA ALA A 134 6.30 2.36 8.06
C ALA A 134 4.80 2.06 7.91
N MET A 135 4.38 0.84 8.27
CA MET A 135 2.97 0.43 8.19
C MET A 135 2.04 1.21 9.11
N VAL A 136 2.53 1.72 10.25
CA VAL A 136 1.76 2.62 11.12
C VAL A 136 1.48 3.94 10.41
N PHE A 137 2.47 4.53 9.74
CA PHE A 137 2.28 5.78 8.99
C PHE A 137 1.34 5.60 7.80
N ILE A 138 1.44 4.48 7.10
CA ILE A 138 0.51 4.13 6.01
C ILE A 138 -0.92 3.98 6.55
N ALA A 139 -1.10 3.27 7.67
CA ALA A 139 -2.40 3.12 8.33
C ALA A 139 -3.00 4.49 8.72
N VAL A 140 -2.21 5.38 9.33
CA VAL A 140 -2.63 6.75 9.66
C VAL A 140 -3.00 7.53 8.39
N GLY A 141 -2.24 7.39 7.31
CA GLY A 141 -2.53 8.00 6.01
C GLY A 141 -3.89 7.56 5.46
N PHE A 142 -4.18 6.25 5.46
CA PHE A 142 -5.48 5.72 5.04
C PHE A 142 -6.62 6.21 5.94
N TYR A 143 -6.43 6.22 7.26
CA TYR A 143 -7.41 6.76 8.19
C TYR A 143 -7.70 8.24 7.90
N ARG A 144 -6.67 9.04 7.63
CA ARG A 144 -6.83 10.47 7.29
C ARG A 144 -7.61 10.68 5.99
N LEU A 145 -7.36 9.86 4.97
CA LEU A 145 -8.06 9.89 3.70
C LEU A 145 -9.52 9.40 3.82
N TYR A 146 -9.78 8.42 4.68
CA TYR A 146 -11.12 7.94 4.99
C TYR A 146 -11.99 9.03 5.62
N GLN A 147 -11.43 9.75 6.62
CA GLN A 147 -12.13 10.82 7.33
C GLN A 147 -12.37 12.05 6.45
N HIS A 148 -11.46 12.36 5.53
CA HIS A 148 -11.57 13.53 4.66
C HIS A 148 -11.30 13.16 3.20
N PRO A 149 -12.31 12.60 2.52
CA PRO A 149 -12.20 12.28 1.10
C PRO A 149 -11.95 13.57 0.29
N ALA A 150 -10.91 13.56 -0.54
CA ALA A 150 -10.58 14.67 -1.43
C ALA A 150 -11.49 14.73 -2.69
N ASP A 151 -12.67 14.13 -2.62
CA ASP A 151 -13.57 13.95 -3.76
C ASP A 151 -14.07 15.30 -4.32
N ARG A 152 -14.29 16.31 -3.45
CA ARG A 152 -14.68 17.66 -3.90
C ARG A 152 -13.62 18.32 -4.78
N LEU A 153 -12.33 18.09 -4.50
CA LEU A 153 -11.22 18.64 -5.30
C LEU A 153 -11.18 18.00 -6.69
N LEU A 154 -11.40 16.69 -6.77
CA LEU A 154 -11.45 15.97 -8.04
C LEU A 154 -12.69 16.34 -8.86
N TRP A 155 -13.86 16.47 -8.22
CA TRP A 155 -15.10 16.90 -8.88
C TRP A 155 -14.96 18.29 -9.50
N LYS A 156 -14.48 19.27 -8.73
CA LYS A 156 -14.28 20.66 -9.22
C LYS A 156 -13.33 20.73 -10.41
N ARG A 157 -12.35 19.81 -10.49
CA ARG A 157 -11.41 19.73 -11.61
C ARG A 157 -12.02 19.12 -12.86
N SER A 158 -12.91 18.13 -12.71
CA SER A 158 -13.63 17.50 -13.82
C SER A 158 -14.64 18.46 -14.46
N SER A 159 -15.45 19.14 -13.65
CA SER A 159 -16.44 20.10 -14.15
C SER A 159 -15.80 21.28 -14.88
N GLY A 160 -14.72 21.85 -14.34
CA GLY A 160 -13.99 22.95 -14.98
C GLY A 160 -13.34 22.59 -16.32
N ARG A 161 -12.96 21.32 -16.55
CA ARG A 161 -12.44 20.84 -17.84
C ARG A 161 -13.55 20.74 -18.90
N SER A 162 -14.72 20.23 -18.52
CA SER A 162 -15.88 20.09 -19.40
C SER A 162 -16.40 21.46 -19.88
N THR A 163 -16.52 22.45 -18.99
CA THR A 163 -16.98 23.79 -19.37
C THR A 163 -16.01 24.50 -20.32
N ARG A 164 -14.70 24.30 -20.13
CA ARG A 164 -13.68 24.91 -21.00
C ARG A 164 -13.63 24.31 -22.40
N GLN A 165 -13.89 23.00 -22.53
CA GLN A 165 -14.01 22.35 -23.84
C GLN A 165 -15.28 22.79 -24.58
N LEU A 166 -16.42 22.91 -23.88
CA LEU A 166 -17.67 23.36 -24.49
C LEU A 166 -17.55 24.78 -25.10
N ASN A 167 -16.86 25.68 -24.40
CA ASN A 167 -16.66 27.05 -24.89
C ASN A 167 -15.69 27.13 -26.08
N LEU A 168 -14.77 26.17 -26.25
CA LEU A 168 -13.87 26.13 -27.41
C LEU A 168 -14.54 25.53 -28.65
N THR A 169 -15.58 24.70 -28.48
CA THR A 169 -16.37 24.15 -29.59
C THR A 169 -17.48 25.08 -30.08
N LEU A 170 -17.92 26.06 -29.28
CA LEU A 170 -18.97 27.02 -29.64
C LEU A 170 -18.42 28.30 -30.31
N HIS A 171 -17.10 28.47 -30.38
CA HIS A 171 -16.43 29.62 -30.97
C HIS A 171 -15.62 29.29 -32.24
N ASN A 172 -15.81 28.08 -32.79
CA ASN A 172 -15.36 27.68 -34.13
C ASN A 172 -16.58 27.41 -35.00
#